data_AF-A0AAP5I9X3-F1
#
_entry.id   AF-A0AAP5I9X3-F1
#
_cell.length_a   1.000
_cell.length_b   1.000
_cell.length_c   1.000
_cell.angle_alpha   90.00
_cell.angle_beta   90.00
_cell.angle_gamma   90.00
#
_symmetry.space_group_name_H-M   'P 1'
#
loop_
_entity.id
_entity.type
_entity.pdbx_description
1 polymer ?
#
loop_
_entity_poly.entity_id
_entity_poly.type
_entity_poly.pdbx_seq_one_letter_code
_entity_poly.pdbx_strand_id
1 'polypeptide(L)'
;MKKQSVSINGTVQAYLLQSEGQVEGVLLSDGKQLHLPKHLSAAVQETVKPGDIIEAIAEPGEPSTLGEEFRTLNLTNIRTGKIVSDQPSSPLPKQGEPLSVEGNVAHWLVGHKGELKGFILSDGSYLHVPPVLRKNLTERVKLGDRLSAQGYGTRNELGTSITVETLICNEQLLMEFHAKDAHHYKQTAHHHELAAHYYRKAAKHAESGEQQKTAEYLRIAREHQQQALNHTEEADSRSY
;
A
#
# COMPACT_ATOMS: atom_id res chain seq x y z
N MET A 1 -9.93 21.32 2.43
CA MET A 1 -10.87 20.93 3.51
C MET A 1 -10.22 19.77 4.26
N LYS A 2 -10.05 19.85 5.59
CA LYS A 2 -9.59 18.68 6.36
C LYS A 2 -10.69 17.63 6.29
N LYS A 3 -10.41 16.44 5.75
CA LYS A 3 -11.34 15.31 5.85
C LYS A 3 -11.49 14.98 7.33
N GLN A 4 -12.74 14.95 7.80
CA GLN A 4 -13.06 14.65 9.19
C GLN A 4 -12.90 13.15 9.42
N SER A 5 -12.38 12.76 10.58
CA SER A 5 -12.30 11.36 10.97
C SER A 5 -13.70 10.79 11.25
N VAL A 6 -13.86 9.49 10.99
CA VAL A 6 -15.11 8.74 11.15
C VAL A 6 -14.88 7.54 12.07
N SER A 7 -15.94 7.06 12.74
CA SER A 7 -15.93 5.78 13.45
C SER A 7 -16.33 4.66 12.51
N ILE A 8 -15.59 3.56 12.53
CA ILE A 8 -15.77 2.36 11.71
C ILE A 8 -15.85 1.16 12.64
N ASN A 9 -16.87 0.34 12.45
CA ASN A 9 -17.06 -0.90 13.18
C ASN A 9 -17.14 -2.06 12.19
N GLY A 10 -16.50 -3.18 12.51
CA GLY A 10 -16.57 -4.36 11.64
C GLY A 10 -15.80 -5.56 12.16
N THR A 11 -15.96 -6.67 11.46
CA THR A 11 -15.22 -7.91 11.72
C THR A 11 -13.98 -7.95 10.85
N VAL A 12 -12.84 -8.23 11.45
CA VAL A 12 -11.58 -8.41 10.72
C VAL A 12 -11.65 -9.71 9.93
N GLN A 13 -11.54 -9.61 8.62
CA GLN A 13 -11.45 -10.76 7.72
C GLN A 13 -10.02 -11.27 7.60
N ALA A 14 -9.05 -10.37 7.41
CA ALA A 14 -7.64 -10.71 7.23
C ALA A 14 -6.73 -9.55 7.64
N TYR A 15 -5.44 -9.83 7.87
CA TYR A 15 -4.41 -8.78 7.93
C TYR A 15 -4.02 -8.32 6.53
N LEU A 16 -3.83 -7.02 6.34
CA LEU A 16 -3.15 -6.47 5.17
C LEU A 16 -1.64 -6.57 5.38
N LEU A 17 -0.93 -7.21 4.46
CA LEU A 17 0.51 -7.45 4.56
C LEU A 17 1.31 -6.59 3.60
N GLN A 18 2.45 -6.07 4.06
CA GLN A 18 3.49 -5.51 3.19
C GLN A 18 4.20 -6.64 2.43
N SER A 19 4.93 -6.31 1.36
CA SER A 19 5.76 -7.27 0.60
C SER A 19 6.78 -8.00 1.48
N GLU A 20 7.16 -7.39 2.59
CA GLU A 20 8.10 -7.94 3.55
C GLU A 20 7.46 -8.79 4.66
N GLY A 21 6.15 -9.06 4.55
CA GLY A 21 5.42 -9.95 5.46
C GLY A 21 5.04 -9.31 6.81
N GLN A 22 5.22 -8.00 6.96
CA GLN A 22 4.75 -7.24 8.11
C GLN A 22 3.30 -6.80 7.93
N VAL A 23 2.56 -6.64 9.03
CA VAL A 23 1.18 -6.15 9.00
C VAL A 23 1.19 -4.63 8.76
N GLU A 24 0.47 -4.17 7.73
CA GLU A 24 0.20 -2.76 7.49
C GLU A 24 -1.26 -2.37 7.72
N GLY A 25 -2.11 -3.32 8.12
CA GLY A 25 -3.50 -3.03 8.35
C GLY A 25 -4.39 -4.25 8.52
N VAL A 26 -5.70 -4.02 8.45
CA VAL A 26 -6.71 -5.07 8.46
C VAL A 26 -7.72 -4.85 7.35
N LEU A 27 -8.15 -5.94 6.73
CA LEU A 27 -9.29 -5.99 5.83
C LEU A 27 -10.52 -6.37 6.65
N LEU A 28 -11.59 -5.59 6.54
CA LEU A 28 -12.87 -5.89 7.17
C LEU A 28 -13.73 -6.77 6.25
N SER A 29 -14.67 -7.51 6.83
CA SER A 29 -15.56 -8.43 6.11
C SER A 29 -16.46 -7.77 5.06
N ASP A 30 -16.62 -6.44 5.13
CA ASP A 30 -17.36 -5.64 4.16
C ASP A 30 -16.46 -5.03 3.06
N GLY A 31 -15.18 -5.43 3.01
CA GLY A 31 -14.20 -5.00 2.01
C GLY A 31 -13.45 -3.71 2.35
N LYS A 32 -13.77 -3.02 3.46
CA LYS A 32 -13.03 -1.81 3.88
C LYS A 32 -11.62 -2.16 4.31
N GLN A 33 -10.67 -1.33 3.90
CA GLN A 33 -9.25 -1.52 4.19
C GLN A 33 -8.79 -0.50 5.24
N LEU A 34 -8.51 -0.96 6.45
CA LEU A 34 -7.99 -0.11 7.51
C LEU A 34 -6.46 -0.19 7.50
N HIS A 35 -5.81 0.87 7.02
CA HIS A 35 -4.37 0.97 7.00
C HIS A 35 -3.84 1.58 8.31
N LEU A 36 -2.73 1.05 8.81
CA LEU A 36 -2.02 1.52 9.99
C LEU A 36 -0.57 1.84 9.65
N PRO A 37 0.06 2.82 10.34
CA PRO A 37 1.49 3.06 10.21
C PRO A 37 2.34 1.80 10.41
N LYS A 38 3.35 1.62 9.55
CA LYS A 38 4.18 0.40 9.50
C LYS A 38 4.81 -0.02 10.83
N HIS A 39 5.19 0.94 11.68
CA HIS A 39 5.79 0.65 12.98
C HIS A 39 4.81 -0.03 13.97
N LEU A 40 3.50 0.06 13.72
CA LEU A 40 2.46 -0.58 14.54
C LEU A 40 2.21 -2.05 14.20
N SER A 41 2.96 -2.65 13.26
CA SER A 41 2.76 -4.05 12.85
C SER A 41 2.69 -5.03 14.03
N ALA A 42 3.56 -4.90 15.02
CA ALA A 42 3.56 -5.77 16.21
C ALA A 42 2.33 -5.51 17.10
N ALA A 43 2.05 -4.25 17.41
CA ALA A 43 0.91 -3.84 18.22
C ALA A 43 -0.43 -4.30 17.63
N VAL A 44 -0.57 -4.28 16.29
CA VAL A 44 -1.76 -4.81 15.60
C VAL A 44 -1.92 -6.30 15.86
N GLN A 45 -0.86 -7.10 15.67
CA GLN A 45 -0.90 -8.55 15.86
C GLN A 45 -1.17 -8.98 17.32
N GLU A 46 -0.72 -8.19 18.29
CA GLU A 46 -0.96 -8.42 19.72
C GLU A 46 -2.41 -8.07 20.13
N THR A 47 -3.05 -7.17 19.39
CA THR A 47 -4.34 -6.58 19.77
C THR A 47 -5.51 -7.22 19.03
N VAL A 48 -5.32 -7.62 17.78
CA VAL A 48 -6.39 -7.99 16.86
C VAL A 48 -6.00 -9.20 16.05
N LYS A 49 -6.93 -10.13 15.83
CA LYS A 49 -6.79 -11.28 14.94
C LYS A 49 -7.94 -11.35 13.94
N PRO A 50 -7.78 -12.05 12.79
CA PRO A 50 -8.91 -12.42 11.95
C PRO A 50 -10.04 -13.06 12.76
N GLY A 51 -11.27 -12.60 12.53
CA GLY A 51 -12.48 -12.96 13.28
C GLY A 51 -12.82 -12.04 14.45
N ASP A 52 -11.90 -11.19 14.91
CA ASP A 52 -12.21 -10.22 15.97
C ASP A 52 -13.10 -9.08 15.43
N ILE A 53 -13.93 -8.54 16.33
CA ILE A 53 -14.73 -7.33 16.07
C ILE A 53 -13.96 -6.13 16.62
N ILE A 54 -13.80 -5.11 15.78
CA ILE A 54 -13.04 -3.89 16.09
C ILE A 54 -13.91 -2.65 15.95
N GLU A 55 -13.52 -1.61 16.69
CA GLU A 55 -13.92 -0.22 16.45
C GLU A 55 -12.66 0.58 16.09
N ALA A 56 -12.74 1.42 15.06
CA ALA A 56 -11.64 2.26 14.62
C ALA A 56 -12.09 3.70 14.40
N ILE A 57 -11.24 4.65 14.78
CA ILE A 57 -11.35 6.04 14.34
C ILE A 57 -10.36 6.22 13.19
N ALA A 58 -10.86 6.64 12.03
CA ALA A 58 -10.04 6.69 10.82
C ALA A 58 -10.38 7.87 9.91
N GLU A 59 -9.42 8.28 9.09
CA GLU A 59 -9.62 9.27 8.03
C GLU A 59 -9.97 8.55 6.71
N PRO A 60 -11.12 8.84 6.09
CA PRO A 60 -11.55 8.16 4.87
C PRO A 60 -10.70 8.56 3.66
N GLY A 61 -10.31 7.57 2.87
CA GLY A 61 -9.71 7.73 1.55
C GLY A 61 -10.70 8.31 0.53
N GLU A 62 -10.25 8.43 -0.71
CA GLU A 62 -11.15 8.68 -1.84
C GLU A 62 -11.80 7.34 -2.25
N PRO A 63 -13.13 7.22 -2.19
CA PRO A 63 -13.79 5.97 -2.56
C PRO A 63 -13.65 5.74 -4.08
N SER A 64 -13.46 4.49 -4.49
CA SER A 64 -13.43 4.10 -5.89
C SER A 64 -14.21 2.80 -6.12
N THR A 65 -14.39 2.42 -7.38
CA THR A 65 -14.99 1.13 -7.76
C THR A 65 -14.15 -0.08 -7.35
N LEU A 66 -12.89 0.15 -6.96
CA LEU A 66 -11.97 -0.89 -6.50
C LEU A 66 -12.12 -1.13 -4.98
N GLY A 67 -12.60 -0.13 -4.23
CA GLY A 67 -12.76 -0.21 -2.78
C GLY A 67 -12.53 1.13 -2.08
N GLU A 68 -12.38 1.05 -0.77
CA GLU A 68 -12.17 2.21 0.09
C GLU A 68 -11.13 1.88 1.17
N GLU A 69 -10.07 2.68 1.22
CA GLU A 69 -9.06 2.65 2.28
C GLU A 69 -9.34 3.73 3.30
N PHE A 70 -8.98 3.44 4.54
CA PHE A 70 -9.07 4.35 5.67
C PHE A 70 -7.73 4.37 6.40
N ARG A 71 -7.22 5.57 6.68
CA ARG A 71 -6.05 5.73 7.54
C ARG A 71 -6.49 5.73 8.97
N THR A 72 -6.11 4.67 9.68
CA THR A 72 -6.56 4.44 11.03
C THR A 72 -5.73 5.26 12.02
N LEU A 73 -6.43 6.06 12.82
CA LEU A 73 -5.85 6.86 13.90
C LEU A 73 -5.88 6.10 15.22
N ASN A 74 -6.93 5.32 15.43
CA ASN A 74 -7.11 4.50 16.61
C ASN A 74 -7.84 3.20 16.23
N LEU A 75 -7.46 2.08 16.83
CA LEU A 75 -8.07 0.77 16.59
C LEU A 75 -8.21 0.03 17.91
N THR A 76 -9.44 -0.36 18.24
CA THR A 76 -9.81 -1.02 19.50
C THR A 76 -10.43 -2.36 19.22
N ASN A 77 -9.97 -3.42 19.89
CA ASN A 77 -10.64 -4.70 19.91
C ASN A 77 -11.81 -4.64 20.89
N ILE A 78 -13.04 -4.77 20.40
CA ILE A 78 -14.24 -4.55 21.22
C ILE A 78 -14.34 -5.60 22.34
N ARG A 79 -13.97 -6.85 22.06
CA ARG A 79 -14.08 -7.95 23.03
C ARG A 79 -13.08 -7.81 24.18
N THR A 80 -11.85 -7.39 23.88
CA THR A 80 -10.78 -7.31 24.88
C THR A 80 -10.59 -5.93 25.47
N GLY A 81 -11.16 -4.89 24.84
CA GLY A 81 -10.96 -3.48 25.20
C GLY A 81 -9.53 -2.98 24.90
N LYS A 82 -8.66 -3.80 24.32
CA LYS A 82 -7.29 -3.40 23.99
C LYS A 82 -7.27 -2.46 22.79
N ILE A 83 -6.37 -1.49 22.86
CA ILE A 83 -6.15 -0.47 21.84
C ILE A 83 -4.78 -0.71 21.20
N VAL A 84 -4.70 -0.57 19.87
CA VAL A 84 -3.41 -0.53 19.17
C VAL A 84 -2.69 0.75 19.58
N SER A 85 -1.71 0.61 20.46
CA SER A 85 -0.88 1.72 20.94
C SER A 85 0.44 1.77 20.17
N ASP A 86 1.01 2.97 20.07
CA ASP A 86 2.35 3.15 19.54
C ASP A 86 3.37 2.32 20.35
N GLN A 87 4.11 1.47 19.65
CA GLN A 87 5.16 0.64 20.19
C GLN A 87 6.45 0.89 19.38
N PRO A 88 7.62 0.83 20.02
CA PRO A 88 8.90 1.03 19.33
C PRO A 88 9.05 0.08 18.14
N SER A 89 9.62 0.59 17.05
CA SER A 89 9.70 -0.09 15.75
C SER A 89 10.33 -1.47 15.84
N SER A 90 9.71 -2.45 15.18
CA SER A 90 10.30 -3.78 14.93
C SER A 90 11.46 -3.68 13.91
N PRO A 91 12.39 -4.66 13.85
CA PRO A 91 13.55 -4.62 12.96
C PRO A 91 13.17 -4.42 11.50
N LEU A 92 14.06 -3.79 10.73
CA LEU A 92 13.88 -3.67 9.29
C LEU A 92 13.74 -5.06 8.65
N PRO A 93 12.85 -5.18 7.66
CA PRO A 93 12.57 -6.46 7.04
C PRO A 93 13.77 -7.06 6.30
N LYS A 94 13.78 -8.39 6.21
CA LYS A 94 14.68 -9.14 5.32
C LYS A 94 14.31 -8.89 3.87
N GLN A 95 15.29 -8.96 2.96
CA GLN A 95 15.00 -8.96 1.53
C GLN A 95 14.05 -10.11 1.20
N GLY A 96 13.02 -9.82 0.40
CA GLY A 96 12.07 -10.84 -0.06
C GLY A 96 12.76 -11.91 -0.88
N GLU A 97 12.25 -13.13 -0.81
CA GLU A 97 12.68 -14.26 -1.63
C GLU A 97 11.85 -14.32 -2.93
N PRO A 98 12.38 -14.92 -4.01
CA PRO A 98 11.60 -15.14 -5.22
C PRO A 98 10.45 -16.11 -4.91
N LEU A 99 9.22 -15.69 -5.24
CA LEU A 99 7.99 -16.42 -4.98
C LEU A 99 7.08 -16.42 -6.20
N SER A 100 6.27 -17.46 -6.30
CA SER A 100 5.16 -17.57 -7.25
C SER A 100 3.87 -17.88 -6.48
N VAL A 101 2.80 -17.18 -6.85
CA VAL A 101 1.47 -17.32 -6.25
C VAL A 101 0.41 -17.38 -7.35
N GLU A 102 -0.64 -18.14 -7.09
CA GLU A 102 -1.74 -18.30 -8.03
C GLU A 102 -3.07 -18.44 -7.29
N GLY A 103 -4.13 -17.82 -7.80
CA GLY A 103 -5.45 -17.88 -7.19
C GLY A 103 -6.44 -16.93 -7.85
N ASN A 104 -7.68 -16.93 -7.36
CA ASN A 104 -8.72 -16.05 -7.85
C ASN A 104 -8.67 -14.70 -7.12
N VAL A 105 -8.93 -13.60 -7.82
CA VAL A 105 -9.02 -12.27 -7.18
C VAL A 105 -10.22 -12.23 -6.25
N ALA A 106 -9.99 -12.11 -4.94
CA ALA A 106 -11.03 -11.95 -3.94
C ALA A 106 -11.32 -10.47 -3.67
N HIS A 107 -10.27 -9.66 -3.56
CA HIS A 107 -10.38 -8.22 -3.34
C HIS A 107 -9.32 -7.45 -4.11
N TRP A 108 -9.61 -6.18 -4.40
CA TRP A 108 -8.59 -5.21 -4.80
C TRP A 108 -7.88 -4.69 -3.57
N LEU A 109 -6.57 -4.52 -3.62
CA LEU A 109 -5.84 -3.70 -2.66
C LEU A 109 -5.85 -2.26 -3.17
N VAL A 110 -6.31 -1.31 -2.36
CA VAL A 110 -6.47 0.10 -2.79
C VAL A 110 -5.66 1.05 -1.92
N GLY A 111 -5.24 2.17 -2.51
CA GLY A 111 -4.58 3.26 -1.81
C GLY A 111 -5.56 4.32 -1.33
N HIS A 112 -5.06 5.26 -0.53
CA HIS A 112 -5.86 6.32 0.07
C HIS A 112 -6.50 7.27 -0.95
N LYS A 113 -6.03 7.31 -2.19
CA LYS A 113 -6.65 8.09 -3.29
C LYS A 113 -7.55 7.22 -4.17
N GLY A 114 -7.95 6.05 -3.67
CA GLY A 114 -8.79 5.10 -4.40
C GLY A 114 -8.06 4.38 -5.55
N GLU A 115 -6.74 4.58 -5.66
CA GLU A 115 -5.93 3.98 -6.71
C GLU A 115 -5.67 2.48 -6.43
N LEU A 116 -5.55 1.69 -7.49
CA LEU A 116 -5.09 0.31 -7.37
C LEU A 116 -3.72 0.28 -6.66
N LYS A 117 -3.55 -0.53 -5.63
CA LYS A 117 -2.25 -0.93 -5.08
C LYS A 117 -1.88 -2.36 -5.48
N GLY A 118 -2.89 -3.19 -5.76
CA GLY A 118 -2.68 -4.59 -6.07
C GLY A 118 -3.93 -5.44 -5.86
N PHE A 119 -3.72 -6.71 -5.51
CA PHE A 119 -4.78 -7.70 -5.40
C PHE A 119 -4.63 -8.54 -4.14
N ILE A 120 -5.74 -9.02 -3.61
CA ILE A 120 -5.81 -10.04 -2.57
C ILE A 120 -6.48 -11.26 -3.20
N LEU A 121 -5.78 -12.38 -3.21
CA LEU A 121 -6.28 -13.64 -3.77
C LEU A 121 -7.17 -14.38 -2.76
N SER A 122 -7.93 -15.36 -3.25
CA SER A 122 -8.86 -16.18 -2.47
C SER A 122 -8.20 -17.01 -1.37
N ASP A 123 -6.90 -17.30 -1.50
CA ASP A 123 -6.10 -17.98 -0.48
C ASP A 123 -5.53 -17.01 0.58
N GLY A 124 -5.80 -15.70 0.44
CA GLY A 124 -5.27 -14.64 1.29
C GLY A 124 -3.90 -14.11 0.86
N SER A 125 -3.37 -14.52 -0.29
CA SER A 125 -2.10 -14.00 -0.82
C SER A 125 -2.24 -12.55 -1.31
N TYR A 126 -1.26 -11.71 -0.94
CA TYR A 126 -1.19 -10.30 -1.32
C TYR A 126 -0.25 -10.08 -2.51
N LEU A 127 -0.75 -9.42 -3.55
CA LEU A 127 -0.01 -9.11 -4.77
C LEU A 127 0.12 -7.60 -4.88
N HIS A 128 1.26 -7.05 -4.49
CA HIS A 128 1.58 -5.63 -4.61
C HIS A 128 2.01 -5.30 -6.04
N VAL A 129 1.28 -4.38 -6.68
CA VAL A 129 1.58 -3.93 -8.04
C VAL A 129 2.38 -2.63 -7.97
N PRO A 130 3.53 -2.54 -8.66
CA PRO A 130 4.30 -1.30 -8.79
C PRO A 130 3.46 -0.12 -9.31
N PRO A 131 3.65 1.12 -8.80
CA PRO A 131 2.87 2.30 -9.18
C PRO A 131 2.64 2.50 -10.68
N VAL A 132 3.68 2.35 -11.49
CA VAL A 132 3.64 2.59 -12.94
C VAL A 132 2.71 1.60 -13.66
N LEU A 133 2.58 0.37 -13.16
CA LEU A 133 1.90 -0.73 -13.86
C LEU A 133 0.40 -0.78 -13.58
N ARG A 134 -0.08 0.01 -12.60
CA ARG A 134 -1.48 -0.04 -12.13
C ARG A 134 -2.48 0.46 -13.15
N LYS A 135 -2.12 1.47 -13.96
CA LYS A 135 -3.06 2.16 -14.86
C LYS A 135 -3.76 1.21 -15.82
N ASN A 136 -3.03 0.22 -16.34
CA ASN A 136 -3.54 -0.70 -17.37
C ASN A 136 -4.27 -1.92 -16.79
N LEU A 137 -4.23 -2.15 -15.48
CA LEU A 137 -4.77 -3.38 -14.88
C LEU A 137 -6.24 -3.27 -14.48
N THR A 138 -6.71 -2.07 -14.13
CA THR A 138 -8.08 -1.85 -13.65
C THR A 138 -9.16 -2.19 -14.69
N GLU A 139 -8.83 -2.13 -15.97
CA GLU A 139 -9.73 -2.49 -17.08
C GLU A 139 -9.60 -3.97 -17.51
N ARG A 140 -8.51 -4.63 -17.12
CA ARG A 140 -8.11 -5.96 -17.61
C ARG A 140 -8.32 -7.08 -16.59
N VAL A 141 -8.46 -6.74 -15.32
CA VAL A 141 -8.68 -7.69 -14.22
C VAL A 141 -10.02 -7.39 -13.57
N LYS A 142 -10.72 -8.43 -13.14
CA LYS A 142 -11.97 -8.38 -12.40
C LYS A 142 -11.89 -9.26 -11.15
N LEU A 143 -12.78 -8.99 -10.20
CA LEU A 143 -12.99 -9.93 -9.09
C LEU A 143 -13.40 -11.30 -9.66
N GLY A 144 -12.81 -12.36 -9.11
CA GLY A 144 -12.99 -13.74 -9.57
C GLY A 144 -12.03 -14.20 -10.66
N ASP A 145 -11.33 -13.29 -11.36
CA ASP A 145 -10.33 -13.69 -12.37
C ASP A 145 -9.21 -14.51 -11.74
N ARG A 146 -8.66 -15.46 -12.50
CA ARG A 146 -7.53 -16.28 -12.06
C ARG A 146 -6.22 -15.56 -12.37
N LEU A 147 -5.49 -15.17 -11.34
CA LEU A 147 -4.17 -14.56 -11.46
C LEU A 147 -3.08 -15.58 -11.14
N SER A 148 -2.00 -15.54 -11.90
CA SER A 148 -0.70 -16.14 -11.56
C SER A 148 0.33 -15.03 -11.55
N ALA A 149 1.10 -14.93 -10.47
CA ALA A 149 2.05 -13.86 -10.26
C ALA A 149 3.40 -14.40 -9.80
N GLN A 150 4.47 -13.83 -10.32
CA GLN A 150 5.84 -14.08 -9.88
C GLN A 150 6.50 -12.77 -9.46
N GLY A 151 7.42 -12.84 -8.51
CA GLY A 151 8.22 -11.71 -8.08
C GLY A 151 8.91 -11.99 -6.74
N TYR A 152 9.12 -10.95 -5.94
CA TYR A 152 9.83 -11.07 -4.66
C TYR A 152 8.94 -10.72 -3.48
N GLY A 153 9.01 -11.51 -2.42
CA GLY A 153 8.13 -11.33 -1.29
C GLY A 153 8.50 -12.16 -0.08
N THR A 154 7.51 -12.33 0.80
CA THR A 154 7.65 -13.11 2.03
C THR A 154 6.47 -14.07 2.15
N ARG A 155 6.77 -15.31 2.57
CA ARG A 155 5.78 -16.26 3.07
C ARG A 155 6.07 -16.55 4.54
N ASN A 156 5.12 -16.26 5.41
CA ASN A 156 5.22 -16.54 6.85
C ASN A 156 3.87 -16.99 7.43
N GLU A 157 3.80 -17.13 8.75
CA GLU A 157 2.57 -17.56 9.45
C GLU A 157 1.39 -16.59 9.30
N LEU A 158 1.65 -15.33 8.92
CA LEU A 158 0.62 -14.31 8.72
C LEU A 158 0.03 -14.38 7.31
N GLY A 159 0.76 -14.95 6.34
CA GLY A 159 0.32 -15.12 4.96
C GLY A 159 1.46 -15.05 3.95
N THR A 160 1.09 -14.96 2.68
CA THR A 160 2.02 -14.73 1.57
C THR A 160 1.80 -13.33 1.01
N SER A 161 2.87 -12.60 0.75
CA SER A 161 2.82 -11.26 0.17
C SER A 161 4.00 -11.07 -0.78
N ILE A 162 3.72 -10.66 -2.02
CA ILE A 162 4.73 -10.48 -3.06
C ILE A 162 4.61 -9.11 -3.73
N THR A 163 5.74 -8.54 -4.13
CA THR A 163 5.78 -7.51 -5.17
C THR A 163 5.81 -8.21 -6.52
N VAL A 164 4.85 -7.91 -7.36
CA VAL A 164 4.66 -8.57 -8.65
C VAL A 164 5.63 -8.03 -9.69
N GLU A 165 6.39 -8.93 -10.31
CA GLU A 165 7.21 -8.66 -11.49
C GLU A 165 6.55 -9.21 -12.76
N THR A 166 5.93 -10.39 -12.67
CA THR A 166 5.16 -10.99 -13.77
C THR A 166 3.75 -11.26 -13.31
N LEU A 167 2.75 -10.86 -14.11
CA LEU A 167 1.34 -11.12 -13.85
C LEU A 167 0.65 -11.69 -15.08
N ILE A 168 0.01 -12.83 -14.90
CA ILE A 168 -0.82 -13.51 -15.88
C ILE A 168 -2.24 -13.52 -15.33
N CYS A 169 -3.22 -13.17 -16.16
CA CYS A 169 -4.64 -13.22 -15.82
C CYS A 169 -5.36 -14.08 -16.84
N ASN A 170 -6.07 -15.11 -16.40
CA ASN A 170 -6.80 -16.04 -17.26
C ASN A 170 -5.95 -16.50 -18.46
N GLU A 171 -4.71 -16.92 -18.17
CA GLU A 171 -3.70 -17.37 -19.15
C GLU A 171 -3.14 -16.29 -20.09
N GLN A 172 -3.59 -15.04 -19.97
CA GLN A 172 -3.04 -13.90 -20.71
C GLN A 172 -1.98 -13.17 -19.89
N LEU A 173 -0.77 -13.04 -20.44
CA LEU A 173 0.26 -12.18 -19.85
C LEU A 173 -0.24 -10.73 -19.82
N LEU A 174 -0.39 -10.19 -18.61
CA LEU A 174 -0.81 -8.80 -18.41
C LEU A 174 0.39 -7.87 -18.25
N MET A 175 1.44 -8.34 -17.58
CA MET A 175 2.68 -7.61 -17.37
C MET A 175 3.85 -8.57 -17.15
N GLU A 176 5.03 -8.13 -17.56
CA GLU A 176 6.33 -8.71 -17.26
C GLU A 176 7.30 -7.56 -17.02
N PHE A 177 8.03 -7.61 -15.91
CA PHE A 177 8.86 -6.53 -15.43
C PHE A 177 10.30 -7.03 -15.28
N HIS A 178 11.24 -6.34 -15.94
CA HIS A 178 12.64 -6.76 -15.91
C HIS A 178 13.36 -6.08 -14.74
N ALA A 179 14.19 -6.85 -14.01
CA ALA A 179 14.93 -6.37 -12.83
C ALA A 179 15.82 -5.13 -13.08
N LYS A 180 16.20 -4.85 -14.33
CA LYS A 180 16.93 -3.61 -14.71
C LYS A 180 16.04 -2.38 -14.60
N ASP A 181 14.74 -2.52 -14.86
CA ASP A 181 13.79 -1.43 -14.70
C ASP A 181 13.54 -1.18 -13.21
N ALA A 182 13.59 -2.21 -12.37
CA ALA A 182 13.43 -2.12 -10.91
C ALA A 182 14.37 -1.08 -10.25
N HIS A 183 15.57 -0.86 -10.79
CA HIS A 183 16.47 0.18 -10.32
C HIS A 183 15.90 1.59 -10.57
N HIS A 184 15.46 1.87 -11.79
CA HIS A 184 14.84 3.14 -12.16
C HIS A 184 13.51 3.35 -11.40
N TYR A 185 12.76 2.28 -11.14
CA TYR A 185 11.54 2.37 -10.33
C TYR A 185 11.79 2.58 -8.83
N LYS A 186 12.83 1.97 -8.25
CA LYS A 186 13.27 2.28 -6.87
C LYS A 186 13.71 3.73 -6.76
N GLN A 187 14.43 4.24 -7.76
CA GLN A 187 14.80 5.67 -7.82
C GLN A 187 13.57 6.57 -7.95
N THR A 188 12.60 6.20 -8.79
CA THR A 188 11.33 6.91 -8.93
C THR A 188 10.58 6.99 -7.60
N ALA A 189 10.43 5.87 -6.89
CA ALA A 189 9.77 5.83 -5.59
C ALA A 189 10.51 6.68 -4.54
N HIS A 190 11.84 6.59 -4.50
CA HIS A 190 12.68 7.39 -3.61
C HIS A 190 12.49 8.90 -3.85
N HIS A 191 12.47 9.32 -5.10
CA HIS A 191 12.23 10.71 -5.48
C HIS A 191 10.81 11.18 -5.17
N HIS A 192 9.80 10.33 -5.33
CA HIS A 192 8.44 10.64 -4.87
C HIS A 192 8.34 10.81 -3.35
N GLU A 193 9.00 9.96 -2.57
CA GLU A 193 9.04 10.09 -1.11
C GLU A 193 9.73 11.39 -0.68
N LEU A 194 10.86 11.74 -1.29
CA LEU A 194 11.56 12.99 -1.04
C LEU A 194 10.71 14.20 -1.42
N ALA A 195 10.04 14.17 -2.57
CA ALA A 195 9.11 15.23 -2.97
C ALA A 195 7.99 15.40 -1.94
N ALA A 196 7.35 14.31 -1.50
CA ALA A 196 6.31 14.35 -0.48
C ALA A 196 6.83 14.85 0.88
N HIS A 197 8.06 14.51 1.27
CA HIS A 197 8.71 15.06 2.45
C HIS A 197 8.90 16.58 2.37
N TYR A 198 9.40 17.09 1.24
CA TYR A 198 9.63 18.53 1.07
C TYR A 198 8.34 19.32 0.90
N TYR A 199 7.30 18.76 0.27
CA TYR A 199 5.98 19.38 0.28
C TYR A 199 5.41 19.51 1.70
N ARG A 200 5.58 18.49 2.55
CA ARG A 200 5.16 18.57 3.97
C ARG A 200 5.95 19.63 4.73
N LYS A 201 7.25 19.77 4.49
CA LYS A 201 8.05 20.87 5.07
C LYS A 201 7.58 22.24 4.59
N ALA A 202 7.35 22.40 3.29
CA ALA A 202 6.86 23.65 2.72
C ALA A 202 5.52 24.08 3.34
N ALA A 203 4.59 23.13 3.52
CA ALA A 203 3.30 23.38 4.17
C ALA A 203 3.47 23.90 5.61
N LYS A 204 4.35 23.28 6.41
CA LYS A 204 4.65 23.75 7.78
C LYS A 204 5.21 25.17 7.80
N HIS A 205 6.13 25.50 6.91
CA HIS A 205 6.70 26.86 6.85
C HIS A 205 5.72 27.90 6.30
N ALA A 206 4.78 27.48 5.43
CA ALA A 206 3.72 28.35 4.94
C ALA A 206 2.76 28.74 6.08
N GLU A 207 2.41 27.79 6.95
CA GLU A 207 1.61 28.05 8.15
C GLU A 207 2.29 29.03 9.11
N SER A 208 3.61 28.98 9.22
CA SER A 208 4.41 29.91 10.03
C SER A 208 4.72 31.25 9.35
N GLY A 209 4.23 31.48 8.12
CA GLY A 209 4.49 32.73 7.37
C GLY A 209 5.92 32.88 6.84
N GLU A 210 6.74 31.83 6.89
CA GLU A 210 8.14 31.84 6.46
C GLU A 210 8.25 31.66 4.93
N GLN A 211 7.78 32.67 4.17
CA GLN A 211 7.62 32.60 2.71
C GLN A 211 8.89 32.15 1.97
N GLN A 212 10.07 32.58 2.41
CA GLN A 212 11.34 32.22 1.78
C GLN A 212 11.65 30.72 1.92
N LYS A 213 11.42 30.14 3.10
CA LYS A 213 11.60 28.69 3.33
C LYS A 213 10.51 27.86 2.64
N THR A 214 9.27 28.37 2.59
CA THR A 214 8.20 27.74 1.81
C THR A 214 8.60 27.65 0.33
N ALA A 215 9.07 28.74 -0.27
CA ALA A 215 9.50 28.77 -1.66
C ALA A 215 10.67 27.83 -1.92
N GLU A 216 11.65 27.80 -1.02
CA GLU A 216 12.81 26.91 -1.09
C GLU A 216 12.39 25.43 -1.10
N TYR A 217 11.57 25.01 -0.13
CA TYR A 217 11.13 23.62 -0.05
C TYR A 217 10.20 23.22 -1.20
N LEU A 218 9.37 24.13 -1.72
CA LEU A 218 8.60 23.87 -2.94
C LEU A 218 9.49 23.66 -4.15
N ARG A 219 10.61 24.39 -4.28
CA ARG A 219 11.58 24.19 -5.36
C ARG A 219 12.19 22.78 -5.29
N ILE A 220 12.69 22.39 -4.12
CA ILE A 220 13.31 21.06 -3.91
C ILE A 220 12.29 19.95 -4.16
N ALA A 221 11.03 20.12 -3.71
CA ALA A 221 9.97 19.15 -3.95
C ALA A 221 9.69 18.95 -5.45
N ARG A 222 9.66 20.04 -6.23
CA ARG A 222 9.48 20.00 -7.69
C ARG A 222 10.67 19.36 -8.41
N GLU A 223 11.90 19.60 -7.96
CA GLU A 223 13.10 18.97 -8.53
C GLU A 223 13.06 17.45 -8.37
N HIS A 224 12.72 16.95 -7.18
CA HIS A 224 12.54 15.51 -6.97
C HIS A 224 11.34 14.96 -7.74
N GLN A 225 10.24 15.72 -7.89
CA GLN A 225 9.13 15.31 -8.73
C GLN A 225 9.54 15.17 -10.21
N GLN A 226 10.38 16.07 -10.72
CA GLN A 226 10.93 15.97 -12.08
C GLN A 226 11.90 14.79 -12.21
N GLN A 227 12.75 14.53 -11.22
CA GLN A 227 13.64 13.36 -11.23
C GLN A 227 12.86 12.05 -11.22
N ALA A 228 11.75 11.98 -10.47
CA ALA A 228 10.85 10.83 -10.51
C ALA A 228 10.24 10.62 -11.91
N LEU A 229 9.83 11.70 -12.59
CA LEU A 229 9.34 11.61 -13.97
C LEU A 229 10.42 11.11 -14.93
N ASN A 230 11.65 11.64 -14.84
CA ASN A 230 12.75 11.21 -15.70
C ASN A 230 13.06 9.72 -15.53
N HIS A 231 13.12 9.22 -14.30
CA HIS A 231 13.34 7.79 -14.06
C HIS A 231 12.16 6.93 -14.53
N THR A 232 10.93 7.46 -14.52
CA THR A 232 9.77 6.80 -15.10
C THR A 232 9.90 6.71 -16.63
N GLU A 233 10.25 7.81 -17.30
CA GLU A 233 10.46 7.84 -18.75
C GLU A 233 11.63 6.94 -19.20
N GLU A 234 12.72 6.88 -18.43
CA GLU A 234 13.85 5.98 -18.67
C GLU A 234 13.48 4.50 -18.53
N ALA A 235 12.54 4.18 -17.66
CA ALA A 235 12.04 2.83 -17.51
C ALA A 235 11.03 2.48 -18.63
N ASP A 236 10.08 3.38 -18.92
CA ASP A 236 9.04 3.19 -19.93
C ASP A 236 9.62 3.09 -21.36
N SER A 237 10.65 3.86 -21.68
CA SER A 237 11.33 3.81 -22.99
C SER A 237 12.09 2.52 -23.27
N ARG A 238 12.28 1.67 -22.25
CA ARG A 238 13.02 0.39 -22.35
C ARG A 238 12.13 -0.83 -22.28
N SER A 239 10.84 -0.67 -21.97
CA SER A 239 9.85 -1.74 -21.89
C SER A 239 9.12 -2.00 -23.22
N TYR A 240 9.57 -1.40 -24.33
CA TYR A 240 9.05 -1.60 -25.70
C TYR A 240 10.02 -2.37 -26.59
#